data_AF-A0A8H4JAU8-F1
#
_entry.id   AF-A0A8H4JAU8-F1
#
_cell.length_a   1.000
_cell.length_b   1.000
_cell.length_c   1.000
_cell.angle_alpha   90.00
_cell.angle_beta   90.00
_cell.angle_gamma   90.00
#
_symmetry.space_group_name_H-M   'P 1'
#
loop_
_entity.id
_entity.type
_entity.pdbx_description
1 polymer ?
#
loop_
_entity_poly.entity_id
_entity_poly.type
_entity_poly.pdbx_seq_one_letter_code
_entity_poly.pdbx_strand_id
1 'polypeptide(L)'
;MEVFCRNVPQDLSEESFKQELMPFMKALNITDFYCDKPKRKPQAWIKFLNPGDGYSFLESHGKQQRPNQPQKENINPRYPFKTNFRSKDTPRLHILKTAVFVEKSTRVLDKHSIAHLKHERAKEQQKAAATTTKDRQAQSKAFNINSISCGGNTFRGPEQTITFVVHNSLILLGDVIGKFTPQWLTVYDEDGYRMDFHNDTIQDLIASRNDASITLVLTEPPKMYTPHKSDNPNQAWKRVQGLVNWGLIHEYSSSCLVYRILFTSLNDMNEVLRSVKHRDILAVTYHDLPSVLWSYMEPESNHFLGR
;
A
#
# COMPACT_ATOMS: atom_id res chain seq x y z
N MET A 1 -18.59 0.50 -22.09
CA MET A 1 -19.40 1.74 -22.00
C MET A 1 -18.64 2.80 -21.21
N GLU A 2 -18.86 4.11 -21.45
CA GLU A 2 -18.22 5.18 -20.66
C GLU A 2 -19.25 5.95 -19.83
N VAL A 3 -18.90 6.20 -18.58
CA VAL A 3 -19.67 6.98 -17.62
C VAL A 3 -18.87 8.20 -17.22
N PHE A 4 -19.53 9.33 -17.10
CA PHE A 4 -18.96 10.62 -16.77
C PHE A 4 -19.34 11.02 -15.35
N CYS A 5 -18.34 11.39 -14.55
CA CYS A 5 -18.49 11.85 -13.18
C CYS A 5 -18.19 13.33 -13.10
N ARG A 6 -19.16 14.13 -12.66
CA ARG A 6 -19.02 15.56 -12.34
C ARG A 6 -18.88 15.77 -10.84
N ASN A 7 -18.20 16.85 -10.48
CA ASN A 7 -17.99 17.29 -9.10
C ASN A 7 -17.15 16.31 -8.27
N VAL A 8 -16.14 15.68 -8.89
CA VAL A 8 -15.18 14.83 -8.18
C VAL A 8 -14.17 15.70 -7.44
N PRO A 9 -13.75 15.38 -6.21
CA PRO A 9 -12.73 16.14 -5.48
C PRO A 9 -11.48 16.40 -6.32
N GLN A 10 -11.00 17.63 -6.36
CA GLN A 10 -9.89 18.05 -7.22
C GLN A 10 -8.53 17.52 -6.75
N ASP A 11 -8.42 17.26 -5.45
CA ASP A 11 -7.20 16.80 -4.79
C ASP A 11 -6.96 15.28 -4.95
N LEU A 12 -7.95 14.56 -5.47
CA LEU A 12 -7.82 13.13 -5.72
C LEU A 12 -6.94 12.87 -6.95
N SER A 13 -5.98 11.97 -6.80
CA SER A 13 -5.25 11.38 -7.94
C SER A 13 -6.11 10.32 -8.65
N GLU A 14 -5.70 9.87 -9.83
CA GLU A 14 -6.37 8.76 -10.56
C GLU A 14 -6.40 7.48 -9.72
N GLU A 15 -5.28 7.14 -9.06
CA GLU A 15 -5.16 5.96 -8.21
C GLU A 15 -6.03 6.07 -6.94
N SER A 16 -6.00 7.23 -6.27
CA SER A 16 -6.84 7.47 -5.09
C SER A 16 -8.33 7.46 -5.45
N PHE A 17 -8.70 7.99 -6.62
CA PHE A 17 -10.08 7.92 -7.11
C PHE A 17 -10.51 6.48 -7.39
N LYS A 18 -9.63 5.66 -7.97
CA LYS A 18 -9.88 4.22 -8.18
C LYS A 18 -10.12 3.49 -6.86
N GLN A 19 -9.31 3.76 -5.83
CA GLN A 19 -9.45 3.16 -4.49
C GLN A 19 -10.77 3.53 -3.83
N GLU A 20 -11.19 4.80 -3.90
CA GLU A 20 -12.49 5.25 -3.38
C GLU A 20 -13.68 4.65 -4.13
N LEU A 21 -13.49 4.27 -5.40
CA LEU A 21 -14.54 3.68 -6.23
C LEU A 21 -14.67 2.16 -6.04
N MET A 22 -13.60 1.47 -5.61
CA MET A 22 -13.60 0.03 -5.35
C MET A 22 -14.76 -0.49 -4.49
N PRO A 23 -15.15 0.11 -3.36
CA PRO A 23 -16.26 -0.42 -2.55
C PRO A 23 -17.58 -0.43 -3.32
N PHE A 24 -17.85 0.58 -4.16
CA PHE A 24 -19.06 0.65 -4.97
C PHE A 24 -19.05 -0.35 -6.12
N MET A 25 -17.90 -0.55 -6.76
CA MET A 25 -17.74 -1.54 -7.83
C MET A 25 -17.86 -2.97 -7.30
N LYS A 26 -17.29 -3.25 -6.14
CA LYS A 26 -17.39 -4.56 -5.48
C LYS A 26 -18.83 -4.88 -5.07
N ALA A 27 -19.59 -3.90 -4.59
CA ALA A 27 -21.00 -4.09 -4.25
C ALA A 27 -21.87 -4.47 -5.48
N LEU A 28 -21.43 -4.07 -6.68
CA LEU A 28 -22.11 -4.37 -7.95
C LEU A 28 -21.48 -5.53 -8.73
N ASN A 29 -20.52 -6.24 -8.12
CA ASN A 29 -19.72 -7.30 -8.76
C ASN A 29 -19.05 -6.88 -10.08
N ILE A 30 -18.65 -5.60 -10.19
CA ILE A 30 -17.95 -5.06 -11.35
C ILE A 30 -16.45 -5.19 -11.12
N THR A 31 -15.79 -6.01 -11.94
CA THR A 31 -14.33 -6.25 -11.85
C THR A 31 -13.55 -5.52 -12.94
N ASP A 32 -14.12 -5.36 -14.13
CA ASP A 32 -13.40 -4.86 -15.31
C ASP A 32 -13.74 -3.39 -15.63
N PHE A 33 -13.09 -2.46 -14.93
CA PHE A 33 -13.25 -1.03 -15.16
C PHE A 33 -11.93 -0.25 -15.11
N TYR A 34 -11.86 0.84 -15.85
CA TYR A 34 -10.74 1.78 -15.87
C TYR A 34 -11.22 3.18 -15.52
N CYS A 35 -10.43 3.91 -14.76
CA CYS A 35 -10.74 5.27 -14.36
C CYS A 35 -9.76 6.23 -15.03
N ASP A 36 -10.28 7.28 -15.63
CA ASP A 36 -9.50 8.37 -16.21
C ASP A 36 -9.85 9.65 -15.46
N LYS A 37 -8.91 10.15 -14.65
CA LYS A 37 -9.10 11.36 -13.86
C LYS A 37 -7.92 12.33 -14.09
N PRO A 38 -8.12 13.40 -14.88
CA PRO A 38 -7.10 14.42 -15.03
C PRO A 38 -6.88 15.18 -13.71
N LYS A 39 -5.60 15.40 -13.38
CA LYS A 39 -5.18 16.11 -12.16
C LYS A 39 -5.81 17.51 -12.09
N ARG A 40 -6.24 17.92 -10.89
CA ARG A 40 -6.83 19.25 -10.60
C ARG A 40 -8.11 19.57 -11.37
N LYS A 41 -8.80 18.58 -11.94
CA LYS A 41 -10.09 18.77 -12.61
C LYS A 41 -11.20 18.09 -11.81
N PRO A 42 -12.38 18.73 -11.69
CA PRO A 42 -13.53 18.17 -10.98
C PRO A 42 -14.32 17.16 -11.82
N GLN A 43 -13.67 16.55 -12.80
CA GLN A 43 -14.26 15.67 -13.81
C GLN A 43 -13.47 14.38 -13.86
N ALA A 44 -14.16 13.24 -13.98
CA ALA A 44 -13.55 11.95 -14.21
C ALA A 44 -14.41 11.11 -15.16
N TRP A 45 -13.80 10.14 -15.83
CA TRP A 45 -14.48 9.17 -16.67
C TRP A 45 -14.21 7.77 -16.16
N ILE A 46 -15.24 6.93 -16.18
CA ILE A 46 -15.15 5.51 -15.87
C ILE A 46 -15.48 4.75 -17.14
N LYS A 47 -14.54 3.93 -17.60
CA LYS A 47 -14.68 3.11 -18.79
C LYS A 47 -14.88 1.66 -18.35
N PHE A 48 -16.03 1.12 -18.68
CA PHE A 48 -16.38 -0.29 -18.44
C PHE A 48 -16.10 -1.11 -19.68
N LEU A 49 -15.48 -2.27 -19.50
CA LEU A 49 -15.25 -3.21 -20.59
C LEU A 49 -16.58 -3.81 -21.08
N ASN A 50 -17.44 -4.23 -20.16
CA ASN A 50 -18.77 -4.73 -20.49
C ASN A 50 -19.79 -3.58 -20.42
N PRO A 51 -20.61 -3.33 -21.45
CA PRO A 51 -21.66 -2.32 -21.38
C PRO A 51 -22.70 -2.60 -20.28
N GLY A 52 -22.97 -3.88 -19.95
CA GLY A 52 -23.89 -4.25 -18.87
C GLY A 52 -23.51 -3.66 -17.52
N ASP A 53 -22.23 -3.77 -17.15
CA ASP A 53 -21.69 -3.23 -15.89
C ASP A 53 -21.86 -1.71 -15.79
N GLY A 54 -21.69 -1.01 -16.91
CA GLY A 54 -21.91 0.43 -16.99
C GLY A 54 -23.38 0.82 -16.78
N TYR A 55 -24.34 -0.01 -17.20
CA TYR A 55 -25.76 0.21 -16.93
C TYR A 55 -26.10 -0.06 -15.46
N SER A 56 -25.62 -1.16 -14.88
CA SER A 56 -25.83 -1.47 -13.45
C SER A 56 -25.26 -0.39 -12.53
N PHE A 57 -24.10 0.17 -12.90
CA PHE A 57 -23.48 1.29 -12.19
C PHE A 57 -24.33 2.56 -12.28
N LEU A 58 -24.88 2.88 -13.46
CA LEU A 58 -25.78 4.03 -13.63
C LEU A 58 -27.12 3.85 -12.94
N GLU A 59 -27.67 2.64 -12.87
CA GLU A 59 -28.91 2.37 -12.16
C GLU A 59 -28.75 2.57 -10.64
N SER A 60 -27.61 2.15 -10.11
CA SER A 60 -27.32 2.23 -8.67
C SER A 60 -26.81 3.59 -8.22
N HIS A 61 -25.98 4.25 -9.04
CA HIS A 61 -25.24 5.46 -8.67
C HIS A 61 -25.44 6.64 -9.62
N GLY A 62 -26.23 6.47 -10.69
CA GLY A 62 -26.59 7.53 -11.61
C GLY A 62 -27.42 8.62 -10.96
N LYS A 63 -27.38 9.81 -11.56
CA LYS A 63 -28.26 10.91 -11.16
C LYS A 63 -29.73 10.54 -11.38
N GLN A 64 -30.56 10.76 -10.37
CA GLN A 64 -32.00 10.59 -10.49
C GLN A 64 -32.64 11.94 -10.82
N GLN A 65 -33.33 12.01 -11.96
CA GLN A 65 -34.23 13.13 -12.25
C GLN A 65 -35.44 12.99 -11.33
N ARG A 66 -35.74 14.03 -10.53
CA ARG A 66 -37.02 14.08 -9.82
C ARG A 66 -38.14 14.22 -10.87
N PRO A 67 -39.20 13.39 -10.83
CA PRO A 67 -40.37 13.66 -11.64
C PRO A 67 -40.93 15.04 -11.23
N ASN A 68 -41.22 15.88 -12.20
CA ASN A 68 -41.84 17.20 -12.01
C ASN A 68 -43.13 17.04 -11.20
N GLN A 69 -43.08 17.32 -9.90
CA GLN A 69 -44.30 17.65 -9.17
C GLN A 69 -44.74 19.04 -9.66
N PRO A 70 -46.00 19.21 -10.12
CA PRO A 70 -46.53 20.53 -10.45
C PRO A 70 -46.56 21.34 -9.15
N GLN A 71 -45.61 22.25 -9.00
CA GLN A 71 -45.61 23.22 -7.92
C GLN A 71 -46.83 24.11 -8.13
N LYS A 72 -47.77 24.11 -7.17
CA LYS A 72 -48.86 25.08 -7.13
C LYS A 72 -48.24 26.48 -7.20
N GLU A 73 -48.50 27.16 -8.31
CA GLU A 73 -48.14 28.54 -8.58
C GLU A 73 -48.82 29.45 -7.54
N ASN A 74 -48.05 29.96 -6.57
CA ASN A 74 -48.36 31.23 -5.92
C ASN A 74 -47.45 32.28 -6.57
N ILE A 75 -47.90 32.80 -7.72
CA ILE A 75 -47.23 33.87 -8.46
C ILE A 75 -47.44 35.18 -7.68
N ASN A 76 -46.38 35.68 -7.04
CA ASN A 76 -46.27 37.09 -6.69
C ASN A 76 -45.69 37.86 -7.91
N PRO A 77 -46.42 38.80 -8.51
CA PRO A 77 -46.06 39.37 -9.82
C PRO A 77 -45.15 40.59 -9.67
N ARG A 78 -43.89 40.43 -9.23
CA ARG A 78 -43.00 41.59 -9.11
C ARG A 78 -41.55 41.50 -9.59
N TYR A 79 -41.10 40.42 -10.21
CA TYR A 79 -39.76 40.40 -10.80
C TYR A 79 -39.66 39.51 -12.06
N PRO A 80 -39.36 40.05 -13.25
CA PRO A 80 -39.14 39.27 -14.46
C PRO A 80 -37.67 38.84 -14.54
N PHE A 81 -37.25 37.92 -13.68
CA PHE A 81 -35.96 37.24 -13.85
C PHE A 81 -36.22 35.80 -14.26
N LYS A 82 -35.89 35.51 -15.53
CA LYS A 82 -35.81 34.15 -16.09
C LYS A 82 -34.81 33.33 -15.28
N THR A 83 -35.29 32.58 -14.30
CA THR A 83 -34.51 31.47 -13.73
C THR A 83 -34.94 30.20 -14.45
N ASN A 84 -34.09 29.73 -15.36
CA ASN A 84 -34.15 28.37 -15.89
C ASN A 84 -34.03 27.39 -14.72
N PHE A 85 -35.16 26.99 -14.12
CA PHE A 85 -35.23 25.92 -13.13
C PHE A 85 -34.91 24.59 -13.83
N ARG A 86 -33.62 24.29 -14.00
CA ARG A 86 -33.19 22.92 -14.29
C ARG A 86 -33.53 22.08 -13.07
N SER A 87 -34.28 21.00 -13.27
CA SER A 87 -34.59 19.98 -12.28
C SER A 87 -33.36 19.67 -11.42
N LYS A 88 -33.49 19.78 -10.08
CA LYS A 88 -32.39 19.50 -9.15
C LYS A 88 -32.06 17.99 -9.20
N ASP A 89 -31.10 17.63 -10.06
CA ASP A 89 -30.51 16.29 -10.12
C ASP A 89 -29.99 15.93 -8.71
N THR A 90 -30.39 14.77 -8.16
CA THR A 90 -29.93 14.33 -6.84
C THR A 90 -28.76 13.34 -6.99
N PRO A 91 -27.58 13.60 -6.40
CA PRO A 91 -26.41 12.73 -6.49
C PRO A 91 -26.56 11.54 -5.54
N ARG A 92 -26.33 10.31 -6.04
CA ARG A 92 -26.36 9.08 -5.24
C ARG A 92 -24.96 8.58 -4.86
N LEU A 93 -23.92 9.03 -5.57
CA LEU A 93 -22.54 8.69 -5.27
C LEU A 93 -21.91 9.79 -4.41
N HIS A 94 -21.35 9.42 -3.27
CA HIS A 94 -20.59 10.31 -2.40
C HIS A 94 -19.17 9.78 -2.24
N ILE A 95 -18.18 10.57 -2.63
CA ILE A 95 -16.76 10.26 -2.48
C ILE A 95 -16.16 11.28 -1.52
N LEU A 96 -15.59 10.84 -0.40
CA LEU A 96 -15.04 11.74 0.64
C LEU A 96 -16.02 12.85 1.06
N LYS A 97 -17.30 12.50 1.28
CA LYS A 97 -18.41 13.43 1.57
C LYS A 97 -18.76 14.43 0.46
N THR A 98 -18.11 14.33 -0.70
CA THR A 98 -18.42 15.13 -1.89
C THR A 98 -19.42 14.39 -2.76
N ALA A 99 -20.54 15.06 -3.05
CA ALA A 99 -21.57 14.55 -3.95
C ALA A 99 -21.07 14.52 -5.41
N VAL A 100 -20.96 13.32 -5.99
CA VAL A 100 -20.53 13.08 -7.36
C VAL A 100 -21.74 12.77 -8.23
N PHE A 101 -21.90 13.54 -9.31
CA PHE A 101 -23.00 13.34 -10.26
C PHE A 101 -22.53 12.44 -11.39
N VAL A 102 -23.18 11.29 -11.52
CA VAL A 102 -22.81 10.26 -12.48
C VAL A 102 -23.81 10.26 -13.65
N GLU A 103 -23.31 10.44 -14.87
CA GLU A 103 -24.11 10.52 -16.09
C GLU A 103 -23.51 9.61 -17.18
N LYS A 104 -24.34 9.13 -18.11
CA LYS A 104 -23.82 8.44 -19.30
C LYS A 104 -23.00 9.42 -20.14
N SER A 105 -21.77 9.06 -20.51
CA SER A 105 -20.95 9.90 -21.39
C SER A 105 -21.54 9.93 -22.80
N THR A 106 -21.47 11.09 -23.46
CA THR A 106 -21.86 11.24 -24.87
C THR A 106 -20.77 10.73 -25.83
N ARG A 107 -19.60 10.38 -25.31
CA ARG A 107 -18.48 9.87 -26.11
C ARG A 107 -18.66 8.38 -26.37
N VAL A 108 -18.53 7.99 -27.65
CA VAL A 108 -18.42 6.58 -28.02
C VAL A 108 -17.01 6.12 -27.65
N LEU A 109 -16.91 4.98 -26.95
CA LEU A 109 -15.61 4.40 -26.57
C LEU A 109 -14.77 4.16 -27.82
N ASP A 110 -13.57 4.74 -27.84
CA ASP A 110 -12.62 4.59 -28.93
C ASP A 110 -12.09 3.14 -29.03
N LYS A 111 -11.80 2.68 -30.26
CA LYS A 111 -11.28 1.34 -30.54
C LYS A 111 -9.98 1.08 -29.78
N HIS A 112 -9.12 2.08 -29.63
CA HIS A 112 -7.87 1.97 -28.87
C HIS A 112 -8.12 1.85 -27.36
N SER A 113 -9.13 2.54 -26.82
CA SER A 113 -9.52 2.40 -25.41
C SER A 113 -10.02 0.98 -25.11
N ILE A 114 -10.80 0.37 -26.02
CA ILE A 114 -11.24 -1.02 -25.88
C ILE A 114 -10.06 -1.98 -25.99
N ALA A 115 -9.13 -1.75 -26.92
CA ALA A 115 -7.92 -2.56 -27.06
C ALA A 115 -7.04 -2.48 -25.80
N HIS A 116 -6.89 -1.29 -25.22
CA HIS A 116 -6.18 -1.08 -23.96
C HIS A 116 -6.82 -1.85 -22.81
N LEU A 117 -8.15 -1.73 -22.63
CA LEU A 117 -8.88 -2.48 -21.60
C LEU A 117 -8.77 -4.00 -21.78
N LYS A 118 -8.83 -4.48 -23.03
CA LYS A 118 -8.61 -5.90 -23.34
C LYS A 118 -7.19 -6.34 -23.02
N HIS A 119 -6.20 -5.50 -23.30
CA HIS A 119 -4.80 -5.78 -22.98
C HIS A 119 -4.54 -5.77 -21.47
N GLU A 120 -5.11 -4.81 -20.72
CA GLU A 120 -5.03 -4.79 -19.27
C GLU A 120 -5.74 -6.00 -18.66
N ARG A 121 -6.95 -6.35 -19.12
CA ARG A 121 -7.62 -7.59 -18.70
C ARG A 121 -6.80 -8.82 -19.04
N ALA A 122 -6.20 -8.90 -20.24
CA ALA A 122 -5.33 -10.02 -20.60
C ALA A 122 -4.07 -10.06 -19.72
N LYS A 123 -3.51 -8.92 -19.35
CA LYS A 123 -2.37 -8.79 -18.43
C LYS A 123 -2.76 -9.17 -17.00
N GLU A 124 -3.93 -8.76 -16.51
CA GLU A 124 -4.47 -9.15 -15.22
C GLU A 124 -4.86 -10.63 -15.20
N GLN A 125 -5.40 -11.17 -16.28
CA GLN A 125 -5.69 -12.59 -16.44
C GLN A 125 -4.42 -13.43 -16.60
N GLN A 126 -3.39 -12.93 -17.27
CA GLN A 126 -2.06 -13.55 -17.30
C GLN A 126 -1.39 -13.49 -15.93
N LYS A 127 -1.53 -12.39 -15.18
CA LYS A 127 -1.12 -12.31 -13.77
C LYS A 127 -1.90 -13.30 -12.92
N ALA A 128 -3.23 -13.40 -13.10
CA ALA A 128 -4.13 -14.29 -12.36
C ALA A 128 -3.89 -15.78 -12.68
N ALA A 129 -3.64 -16.11 -13.95
CA ALA A 129 -3.31 -17.44 -14.43
C ALA A 129 -1.85 -17.83 -14.10
N ALA A 130 -0.93 -16.86 -14.11
CA ALA A 130 0.41 -17.04 -13.56
C ALA A 130 0.37 -17.21 -12.04
N THR A 131 -0.53 -16.57 -11.28
CA THR A 131 -0.71 -16.88 -9.85
C THR A 131 -1.21 -18.32 -9.67
N THR A 132 -2.18 -18.82 -10.44
CA THR A 132 -2.69 -20.20 -10.22
C THR A 132 -1.70 -21.33 -10.57
N THR A 133 -0.74 -21.11 -11.48
CA THR A 133 0.31 -22.11 -11.79
C THR A 133 1.65 -21.85 -11.11
N LYS A 134 2.01 -20.59 -10.83
CA LYS A 134 3.29 -20.21 -10.20
C LYS A 134 3.21 -20.08 -8.68
N ASP A 135 2.02 -19.84 -8.08
CA ASP A 135 1.86 -19.88 -6.60
C ASP A 135 1.94 -21.31 -6.04
N ARG A 136 1.70 -22.34 -6.86
CA ARG A 136 1.98 -23.73 -6.45
C ARG A 136 3.48 -24.06 -6.40
N GLN A 137 4.33 -23.29 -7.08
CA GLN A 137 5.78 -23.56 -7.15
C GLN A 137 6.64 -22.51 -6.43
N ALA A 138 6.10 -21.35 -6.06
CA ALA A 138 6.85 -20.30 -5.38
C ALA A 138 6.20 -19.91 -4.05
N GLN A 139 5.88 -20.89 -3.20
CA GLN A 139 5.62 -20.62 -1.78
C GLN A 139 6.74 -19.71 -1.25
N SER A 140 6.37 -18.52 -0.76
CA SER A 140 7.26 -17.66 0.00
C SER A 140 7.79 -18.48 1.17
N LYS A 141 9.04 -18.94 1.05
CA LYS A 141 9.63 -19.84 2.03
C LYS A 141 9.83 -19.08 3.33
N ALA A 142 9.37 -19.68 4.41
CA ALA A 142 9.64 -19.24 5.77
C ALA A 142 11.12 -19.49 6.09
N PHE A 143 11.72 -18.60 6.87
CA PHE A 143 13.11 -18.71 7.31
C PHE A 143 13.25 -18.26 8.76
N ASN A 144 14.24 -18.81 9.46
CA ASN A 144 14.45 -18.52 10.87
C ASN A 144 15.36 -17.32 11.05
N ILE A 145 14.98 -16.47 12.01
CA ILE A 145 15.70 -15.25 12.36
C ILE A 145 16.24 -15.41 13.79
N ASN A 146 17.51 -15.08 13.98
CA ASN A 146 18.19 -15.14 15.27
C ASN A 146 18.11 -13.82 16.05
N SER A 147 18.15 -12.69 15.33
CA SER A 147 18.01 -11.37 15.96
C SER A 147 17.55 -10.30 15.00
N ILE A 148 16.92 -9.26 15.55
CA ILE A 148 16.56 -8.03 14.85
C ILE A 148 17.11 -6.86 15.65
N SER A 149 17.80 -5.96 14.98
CA SER A 149 18.34 -4.75 15.60
C SER A 149 17.90 -3.52 14.84
N CYS A 150 17.63 -2.44 15.55
CA CYS A 150 17.33 -1.13 15.00
C CYS A 150 18.50 -0.17 15.29
N GLY A 151 18.78 0.74 14.37
CA GLY A 151 19.99 1.55 14.43
C GLY A 151 20.12 2.57 13.32
N GLY A 152 21.37 2.92 13.01
CA GLY A 152 21.75 3.80 11.91
C GLY A 152 23.06 3.36 11.26
N ASN A 153 23.31 3.84 10.05
CA ASN A 153 24.60 3.64 9.38
C ASN A 153 25.45 4.91 9.51
N THR A 154 26.73 4.76 9.82
CA THR A 154 27.70 5.86 9.85
C THR A 154 29.02 5.41 9.26
N PHE A 155 29.81 6.34 8.74
CA PHE A 155 31.18 6.06 8.35
C PHE A 155 32.10 6.19 9.57
N ARG A 156 33.02 5.23 9.77
CA ARG A 156 33.98 5.23 10.89
C ARG A 156 35.41 5.00 10.42
N GLY A 157 36.34 5.48 11.24
CA GLY A 157 37.77 5.28 11.04
C GLY A 157 38.37 6.14 9.92
N PRO A 158 39.70 6.06 9.73
CA PRO A 158 40.40 6.84 8.70
C PRO A 158 39.97 6.45 7.28
N GLU A 159 39.56 5.20 7.06
CA GLU A 159 39.12 4.70 5.76
C GLU A 159 37.63 4.97 5.47
N GLN A 160 36.91 5.65 6.39
CA GLN A 160 35.48 5.94 6.23
C GLN A 160 34.67 4.66 5.93
N THR A 161 34.90 3.60 6.71
CA THR A 161 34.18 2.34 6.53
C THR A 161 32.75 2.49 7.04
N ILE A 162 31.77 2.20 6.18
CA ILE A 162 30.36 2.19 6.59
C ILE A 162 30.16 1.14 7.69
N THR A 163 29.53 1.53 8.79
CA THR A 163 29.37 0.74 10.01
C THR A 163 27.93 0.89 10.50
N PHE A 164 27.32 -0.23 10.86
CA PHE A 164 26.00 -0.25 11.49
C PHE A 164 26.13 0.03 12.99
N VAL A 165 25.50 1.10 13.45
CA VAL A 165 25.42 1.45 14.86
C VAL A 165 24.12 0.90 15.42
N VAL A 166 24.25 -0.08 16.32
CA VAL A 166 23.13 -0.74 16.98
C VAL A 166 22.63 0.17 18.10
N HIS A 167 21.43 0.74 17.93
CA HIS A 167 20.76 1.48 19.00
C HIS A 167 20.07 0.52 19.95
N ASN A 168 19.44 -0.51 19.39
CA ASN A 168 18.71 -1.49 20.13
C ASN A 168 18.74 -2.82 19.39
N SER A 169 18.85 -3.92 20.13
CA SER A 169 18.95 -5.25 19.57
C SER A 169 18.10 -6.23 20.35
N LEU A 170 17.40 -7.07 19.62
CA LEU A 170 16.65 -8.19 20.14
C LEU A 170 17.38 -9.48 19.82
N ILE A 171 17.80 -10.21 20.84
CA ILE A 171 18.16 -11.62 20.70
C ILE A 171 16.86 -12.41 20.80
N LEU A 172 16.49 -13.09 19.73
CA LEU A 172 15.22 -13.83 19.66
C LEU A 172 15.43 -15.23 20.24
N LEU A 173 14.93 -15.43 21.46
CA LEU A 173 14.87 -16.75 22.11
C LEU A 173 13.57 -17.43 21.68
N GLY A 174 13.59 -18.11 20.52
CA GLY A 174 12.43 -18.85 20.00
C GLY A 174 12.41 -18.94 18.47
N ASP A 175 11.41 -19.65 17.93
CA ASP A 175 11.20 -19.81 16.49
C ASP A 175 10.56 -18.54 15.90
N VAL A 176 11.36 -17.49 15.72
CA VAL A 176 10.92 -16.31 14.96
C VAL A 176 11.10 -16.55 13.48
N ILE A 177 9.99 -16.40 12.77
CA ILE A 177 9.89 -16.73 11.37
C ILE A 177 9.80 -15.45 10.55
N GLY A 178 10.74 -15.31 9.63
CA GLY A 178 10.68 -14.36 8.54
C GLY A 178 10.03 -14.97 7.30
N LYS A 179 9.30 -14.15 6.56
CA LYS A 179 8.66 -14.52 5.30
C LYS A 179 8.78 -13.38 4.30
N PHE A 180 9.42 -13.66 3.17
CA PHE A 180 9.53 -12.70 2.07
C PHE A 180 8.41 -12.96 1.05
N THR A 181 7.54 -11.98 0.89
CA THR A 181 6.49 -11.94 -0.15
C THR A 181 6.80 -10.83 -1.16
N PRO A 182 6.13 -10.80 -2.33
CA PRO A 182 6.35 -9.73 -3.30
C PRO A 182 6.09 -8.32 -2.75
N GLN A 183 5.21 -8.17 -1.75
CA GLN A 183 4.85 -6.86 -1.20
C GLN A 183 5.48 -6.58 0.17
N TRP A 184 5.73 -7.62 0.96
CA TRP A 184 6.16 -7.48 2.36
C TRP A 184 7.28 -8.45 2.71
N LEU A 185 8.23 -7.99 3.50
CA LEU A 185 8.97 -8.82 4.43
C LEU A 185 8.23 -8.80 5.77
N THR A 186 7.75 -9.96 6.19
CA THR A 186 7.02 -10.10 7.46
C THR A 186 7.85 -10.94 8.41
N VAL A 187 7.96 -10.48 9.65
CA VAL A 187 8.60 -11.20 10.75
C VAL A 187 7.59 -11.38 11.87
N TYR A 188 7.46 -12.58 12.41
CA TYR A 188 6.54 -12.88 13.50
C TYR A 188 7.06 -14.01 14.38
N ASP A 189 6.61 -14.01 15.63
CA ASP A 189 6.90 -15.07 16.60
C ASP A 189 5.65 -15.93 16.88
N GLU A 190 5.84 -16.99 17.67
CA GLU A 190 4.76 -17.90 18.08
C GLU A 190 3.73 -17.21 19.00
N ASP A 191 4.17 -16.20 19.76
CA ASP A 191 3.31 -15.40 20.64
C ASP A 191 2.37 -14.46 19.86
N GLY A 192 2.55 -14.36 18.54
CA GLY A 192 1.70 -13.59 17.64
C GLY A 192 2.08 -12.12 17.51
N TYR A 193 3.27 -11.73 17.98
CA TYR A 193 3.85 -10.42 17.66
C TYR A 193 4.33 -10.43 16.21
N ARG A 194 4.15 -9.31 15.52
CA ARG A 194 4.43 -9.20 14.09
C ARG A 194 5.00 -7.85 13.71
N MET A 195 5.95 -7.87 12.79
CA MET A 195 6.58 -6.71 12.18
C MET A 195 6.58 -6.86 10.66
N ASP A 196 6.09 -5.84 9.96
CA ASP A 196 5.99 -5.82 8.50
C ASP A 196 6.82 -4.67 7.93
N PHE A 197 7.70 -5.02 7.00
CA PHE A 197 8.45 -4.11 6.14
C PHE A 197 7.79 -4.13 4.76
N HIS A 198 7.32 -2.99 4.26
CA HIS A 198 6.83 -2.92 2.89
C HIS A 198 8.03 -2.88 1.95
N ASN A 199 8.02 -3.68 0.88
CA ASN A 199 9.18 -3.75 0.00
C ASN A 199 9.46 -2.39 -0.67
N ASP A 200 8.44 -1.66 -1.10
CA ASP A 200 8.58 -0.31 -1.67
C ASP A 200 9.20 0.73 -0.72
N THR A 201 9.18 0.50 0.60
CA THR A 201 9.83 1.42 1.55
C THR A 201 11.30 1.05 1.78
N ILE A 202 11.77 -0.11 1.34
CA ILE A 202 13.16 -0.53 1.42
C ILE A 202 13.94 0.10 0.28
N GLN A 203 14.75 1.10 0.61
CA GLN A 203 15.63 1.79 -0.33
C GLN A 203 16.85 0.92 -0.68
N ASP A 204 17.50 0.34 0.34
CA ASP A 204 18.66 -0.53 0.16
C ASP A 204 18.53 -1.79 1.02
N LEU A 205 18.90 -2.93 0.42
CA LEU A 205 19.11 -4.20 1.11
C LEU A 205 20.57 -4.59 1.00
N ILE A 206 21.30 -4.46 2.10
CA ILE A 206 22.73 -4.75 2.21
C ILE A 206 22.90 -6.14 2.84
N ALA A 207 23.44 -7.10 2.10
CA ALA A 207 23.71 -8.45 2.56
C ALA A 207 25.17 -8.60 3.00
N SER A 208 25.37 -8.96 4.27
CA SER A 208 26.67 -9.26 4.88
C SER A 208 26.79 -10.77 5.10
N ARG A 209 27.78 -11.39 4.44
CA ARG A 209 27.95 -12.85 4.51
C ARG A 209 28.70 -13.29 5.76
N ASN A 210 29.56 -12.43 6.29
CA ASN A 210 30.42 -12.76 7.42
C ASN A 210 29.64 -13.09 8.69
N ASP A 211 28.50 -12.42 8.90
CA ASP A 211 27.64 -12.61 10.07
C ASP A 211 26.22 -13.08 9.70
N ALA A 212 26.04 -13.58 8.47
CA ALA A 212 24.76 -14.04 7.93
C ALA A 212 23.62 -13.06 8.23
N SER A 213 23.77 -11.80 7.81
CA SER A 213 22.81 -10.74 8.09
C SER A 213 22.40 -9.95 6.85
N ILE A 214 21.21 -9.38 6.92
CA ILE A 214 20.78 -8.34 5.99
C ILE A 214 20.49 -7.05 6.76
N THR A 215 20.89 -5.92 6.18
CA THR A 215 20.56 -4.59 6.67
C THR A 215 19.62 -3.92 5.69
N LEU A 216 18.48 -3.46 6.19
CA LEU A 216 17.44 -2.76 5.46
C LEU A 216 17.55 -1.27 5.76
N VAL A 217 17.70 -0.46 4.72
CA VAL A 217 17.58 1.00 4.80
C VAL A 217 16.20 1.38 4.29
N LEU A 218 15.42 2.06 5.12
CA LEU A 218 14.01 2.32 4.90
C LEU A 218 13.74 3.81 4.69
N THR A 219 12.71 4.12 3.92
CA THR A 219 12.13 5.47 3.81
C THR A 219 11.01 5.71 4.82
N GLU A 220 10.38 4.64 5.30
CA GLU A 220 9.34 4.67 6.32
C GLU A 220 9.56 3.55 7.34
N PRO A 221 9.24 3.79 8.63
CA PRO A 221 9.38 2.78 9.67
C PRO A 221 8.40 1.61 9.43
N PRO A 222 8.78 0.38 9.84
CA PRO A 222 7.96 -0.80 9.67
C PRO A 222 6.68 -0.76 10.51
N LYS A 223 5.65 -1.49 10.07
CA LYS A 223 4.40 -1.62 10.81
C LYS A 223 4.53 -2.72 11.86
N MET A 224 4.16 -2.40 13.10
CA MET A 224 4.25 -3.33 14.22
C MET A 224 2.86 -3.71 14.72
N TYR A 225 2.71 -4.95 15.17
CA TYR A 225 1.45 -5.50 15.66
C TYR A 225 1.65 -6.40 16.86
N THR A 226 0.72 -6.31 17.82
CA THR A 226 0.62 -7.24 18.95
C THR A 226 -0.57 -8.18 18.76
N PRO A 227 -0.53 -9.39 19.33
CA PRO A 227 -1.69 -10.28 19.37
C PRO A 227 -2.86 -9.56 20.03
N HIS A 228 -4.04 -9.66 19.42
CA HIS A 228 -5.28 -9.13 19.96
C HIS A 228 -6.15 -10.31 20.42
N LYS A 229 -6.31 -10.45 21.73
CA LYS A 229 -7.26 -11.40 22.32
C LYS A 229 -8.68 -10.85 22.12
N SER A 230 -9.31 -11.20 21.01
CA SER A 230 -10.69 -10.85 20.66
C SER A 230 -11.45 -12.11 20.29
N ASP A 231 -12.73 -12.19 20.65
CA ASP A 231 -13.64 -13.29 20.27
C ASP A 231 -13.93 -13.31 18.76
N ASN A 232 -13.51 -12.27 18.01
CA ASN A 232 -13.70 -12.19 16.57
C ASN A 232 -12.46 -12.72 15.82
N PRO A 233 -12.54 -13.88 15.12
CA PRO A 233 -11.39 -14.53 14.48
C PRO A 233 -10.76 -13.69 13.35
N ASN A 234 -11.46 -12.68 12.85
CA ASN A 234 -10.96 -11.80 11.78
C ASN A 234 -10.06 -10.66 12.29
N GLN A 235 -9.89 -10.50 13.61
CA GLN A 235 -9.11 -9.40 14.18
C GLN A 235 -8.07 -9.91 15.18
N ALA A 236 -7.17 -10.75 14.69
CA ALA A 236 -6.11 -11.39 15.47
C ALA A 236 -4.98 -10.43 15.90
N TRP A 237 -4.85 -9.27 15.25
CA TRP A 237 -3.72 -8.35 15.46
C TRP A 237 -4.15 -6.90 15.63
N LYS A 238 -3.50 -6.20 16.56
CA LYS A 238 -3.67 -4.77 16.80
C LYS A 238 -2.39 -4.03 16.45
N ARG A 239 -2.50 -2.99 15.61
CA ARG A 239 -1.36 -2.13 15.25
C ARG A 239 -0.86 -1.37 16.46
N VAL A 240 0.44 -1.37 16.67
CA VAL A 240 1.15 -0.64 17.73
C VAL A 240 2.31 0.16 17.13
N GLN A 241 2.86 1.09 17.90
CA GLN A 241 4.00 1.91 17.47
C GLN A 241 5.35 1.43 18.04
N GLY A 242 5.33 0.39 18.88
CA GLY A 242 6.52 -0.24 19.45
C GLY A 242 6.19 -1.64 19.94
N LEU A 243 7.17 -2.54 19.88
CA LEU A 243 7.07 -3.91 20.38
C LEU A 243 7.98 -4.02 21.61
N VAL A 244 7.45 -3.65 22.78
CA VAL A 244 8.22 -3.62 24.04
C VAL A 244 8.82 -4.99 24.37
N ASN A 245 8.09 -6.08 24.10
CA ASN A 245 8.56 -7.46 24.31
C ASN A 245 9.73 -7.83 23.39
N TRP A 246 9.86 -7.13 22.27
CA TRP A 246 10.97 -7.25 21.33
C TRP A 246 12.09 -6.25 21.65
N GLY A 247 12.04 -5.59 22.82
CA GLY A 247 12.94 -4.50 23.19
C GLY A 247 12.71 -3.22 22.40
N LEU A 248 11.94 -3.25 21.31
CA LEU A 248 11.69 -2.17 20.36
C LEU A 248 10.67 -1.16 20.91
N ILE A 249 11.05 -0.46 21.98
CA ILE A 249 10.22 0.59 22.60
C ILE A 249 9.99 1.75 21.64
N HIS A 250 8.84 2.40 21.79
CA HIS A 250 8.31 3.42 20.89
C HIS A 250 9.31 4.55 20.62
N GLU A 251 10.04 4.98 21.64
CA GLU A 251 10.99 6.10 21.59
C GLU A 251 12.09 5.90 20.54
N TYR A 252 12.41 4.64 20.22
CA TYR A 252 13.48 4.30 19.27
C TYR A 252 12.95 3.62 18.01
N SER A 253 11.92 2.79 18.13
CA SER A 253 11.50 1.91 17.04
C SER A 253 10.52 2.57 16.07
N SER A 254 9.79 3.61 16.50
CA SER A 254 8.81 4.29 15.66
C SER A 254 9.42 5.24 14.63
N SER A 255 10.67 5.68 14.85
CA SER A 255 11.42 6.57 13.97
C SER A 255 12.65 5.90 13.33
N CYS A 256 12.94 4.65 13.69
CA CYS A 256 14.10 3.95 13.14
C CYS A 256 13.88 3.61 11.67
N LEU A 257 14.88 3.90 10.85
CA LEU A 257 14.89 3.65 9.41
C LEU A 257 15.94 2.64 8.98
N VAL A 258 16.82 2.17 9.88
CA VAL A 258 17.79 1.12 9.55
C VAL A 258 17.60 -0.08 10.47
N TYR A 259 17.33 -1.24 9.87
CA TYR A 259 17.14 -2.49 10.59
C TYR A 259 18.11 -3.54 10.10
N ARG A 260 18.72 -4.27 11.03
CA ARG A 260 19.58 -5.42 10.72
C ARG A 260 18.94 -6.69 11.24
N ILE A 261 18.82 -7.69 10.36
CA ILE A 261 18.22 -8.99 10.65
C ILE A 261 19.32 -10.03 10.50
N LEU A 262 19.59 -10.79 11.57
CA LEU A 262 20.53 -11.89 11.54
C LEU A 262 19.77 -13.20 11.36
N PHE A 263 20.27 -14.04 10.46
CA PHE A 263 19.70 -15.35 10.17
C PHE A 263 20.33 -16.41 11.07
N THR A 264 19.59 -17.48 11.34
CA THR A 264 20.13 -18.64 12.07
C THR A 264 21.21 -19.36 11.28
N SER A 265 21.10 -19.38 9.94
CA SER A 265 22.11 -19.98 9.07
C SER A 265 22.38 -19.15 7.81
N LEU A 266 23.62 -19.23 7.31
CA LEU A 266 24.00 -18.64 6.04
C LEU A 266 23.21 -19.24 4.86
N ASN A 267 22.76 -20.49 4.98
CA ASN A 267 21.97 -21.14 3.94
C ASN A 267 20.57 -20.51 3.82
N ASP A 268 19.92 -20.22 4.95
CA ASP A 268 18.62 -19.55 4.99
C ASP A 268 18.72 -18.16 4.37
N MET A 269 19.76 -17.40 4.75
CA MET A 269 20.02 -16.09 4.16
C MET A 269 20.22 -16.19 2.65
N ASN A 270 21.05 -17.12 2.17
CA ASN A 270 21.31 -17.29 0.74
C ASN A 270 20.04 -17.67 -0.04
N GLU A 271 19.16 -18.47 0.54
CA GLU A 271 17.90 -18.84 -0.09
C GLU A 271 16.93 -17.66 -0.19
N VAL A 272 16.85 -16.84 0.85
CA VAL A 272 16.07 -15.59 0.84
C VAL A 272 16.61 -14.63 -0.22
N LEU A 273 17.93 -14.39 -0.26
CA LEU A 273 18.54 -13.51 -1.25
C LEU A 273 18.35 -14.02 -2.69
N ARG A 274 18.42 -15.35 -2.90
CA ARG A 274 18.08 -15.95 -4.21
C ARG A 274 16.62 -15.69 -4.58
N SER A 275 15.70 -15.83 -3.64
CA SER A 275 14.27 -15.57 -3.87
C SER A 275 14.01 -14.10 -4.23
N VAL A 276 14.61 -13.16 -3.48
CA VAL A 276 14.51 -11.71 -3.72
C VAL A 276 15.03 -11.37 -5.12
N LYS A 277 16.20 -11.88 -5.50
CA LYS A 277 16.81 -11.64 -6.82
C LYS A 277 16.02 -12.27 -7.96
N HIS A 278 15.57 -13.52 -7.81
CA HIS A 278 14.83 -14.22 -8.86
C HIS A 278 13.46 -13.58 -9.15
N ARG A 279 12.82 -13.03 -8.10
CA ARG A 279 11.51 -12.38 -8.20
C ARG A 279 11.60 -10.88 -8.50
N ASP A 280 12.82 -10.35 -8.65
CA ASP A 280 13.11 -8.92 -8.88
C ASP A 280 12.39 -8.00 -7.88
N ILE A 281 12.40 -8.40 -6.59
CA ILE A 281 11.66 -7.68 -5.54
C ILE A 281 12.44 -6.45 -5.08
N LEU A 282 13.75 -6.61 -4.85
CA LEU A 282 14.66 -5.56 -4.39
C LEU A 282 16.04 -5.75 -4.99
N ALA A 283 16.75 -4.64 -5.20
CA ALA A 283 18.18 -4.67 -5.45
C ALA A 283 18.92 -5.14 -4.18
N VAL A 284 19.91 -6.02 -4.36
CA VAL A 284 20.73 -6.57 -3.26
C VAL A 284 22.17 -6.09 -3.43
N THR A 285 22.67 -5.37 -2.43
CA THR A 285 24.06 -4.94 -2.34
C THR A 285 24.82 -5.91 -1.45
N TYR A 286 25.89 -6.52 -1.95
CA TYR A 286 26.75 -7.36 -1.13
C TYR A 286 27.89 -6.53 -0.56
N HIS A 287 27.85 -6.30 0.74
CA HIS A 287 28.87 -5.55 1.45
C HIS A 287 28.90 -6.00 2.91
N ASP A 288 30.09 -6.32 3.41
CA ASP A 288 30.25 -6.66 4.81
C ASP A 288 30.17 -5.38 5.63
N LEU A 289 29.15 -5.33 6.50
CA LEU A 289 28.85 -4.15 7.29
C LEU A 289 29.22 -4.42 8.75
N PRO A 290 30.35 -3.92 9.27
CA PRO A 290 30.68 -4.05 10.69
C PRO A 290 29.56 -3.48 11.58
N SER A 291 29.40 -4.02 12.79
CA SER A 291 28.44 -3.50 13.76
C SER A 291 29.14 -3.02 15.02
N VAL A 292 28.58 -1.97 15.64
CA VAL A 292 29.04 -1.45 16.93
C VAL A 292 27.84 -1.05 17.78
N LEU A 293 27.89 -1.28 19.10
CA LEU A 293 26.85 -0.79 20.00
C LEU A 293 26.94 0.73 20.13
N TRP A 294 25.79 1.39 20.20
CA TRP A 294 25.70 2.84 20.42
C TRP A 294 26.51 3.33 21.62
N SER A 295 26.63 2.53 22.69
CA SER A 295 27.41 2.86 23.87
C SER A 295 28.91 3.03 23.62
N TYR A 296 29.43 2.54 22.49
CA TYR A 296 30.83 2.69 22.07
C TYR A 296 31.02 3.77 21.00
N MET A 297 30.01 4.63 20.79
CA MET A 297 30.11 5.79 19.91
C MET A 297 30.83 6.93 20.63
N GLU A 298 31.82 7.52 19.95
CA GLU A 298 32.52 8.70 20.47
C GLU A 298 31.59 9.92 20.43
N PRO A 299 31.68 10.83 21.43
CA PRO A 299 30.74 11.95 21.59
C PRO A 299 30.66 12.89 20.37
N GLU A 300 31.71 12.97 19.56
CA GLU A 300 31.77 13.79 18.34
C GLU A 300 30.93 13.20 17.18
N SER A 301 30.60 11.90 17.23
CA SER A 301 29.81 11.20 16.22
C SER A 301 28.28 11.38 16.40
N ASN A 302 27.86 11.91 17.54
CA ASN A 302 26.45 11.94 17.96
C ASN A 302 25.60 12.99 17.22
N HIS A 303 26.21 13.91 16.47
CA HIS A 303 25.48 15.00 15.79
C HIS A 303 24.84 14.59 14.46
N PHE A 304 25.22 13.45 13.88
CA PHE A 304 24.74 13.00 12.55
C PHE A 304 23.74 11.84 12.61
N LEU A 305 23.52 11.26 13.78
CA LEU A 305 22.59 10.14 13.96
C LEU A 305 21.29 10.69 14.53
N GLY A 306 20.43 11.13 13.61
CA GLY A 306 19.20 11.88 13.86
C GLY A 306 18.40 11.39 15.07
N ARG A 307 18.18 12.32 15.99
CA ARG A 307 16.94 12.40 16.76
C ARG A 307 15.94 13.26 15.99
#